data_AF-A0A7J4QWE3-F1
#
_entry.id   AF-A0A7J4QWE3-F1
#
_cell.length_a   1.000
_cell.length_b   1.000
_cell.length_c   1.000
_cell.angle_alpha   90.00
_cell.angle_beta   90.00
_cell.angle_gamma   90.00
#
_symmetry.space_group_name_H-M   'P 1'
#
loop_
_entity.id
_entity.type
_entity.pdbx_description
1 polymer ?
#
loop_
_entity_poly.entity_id
_entity_poly.type
_entity_poly.pdbx_seq_one_letter_code
_entity_poly.pdbx_strand_id
1 'polypeptide(L)'
;MQPMAAYQPQPKFLDKYGTYTFSKWLMIGAVLIVIGAMFTQVTDLVGAPNPADYDDAGKYAEDQFSHEKLGTTLGAFANMLQSIGLGLIGYGLLREASEGDAHHTAVRVTAVITGVLVIGNIAAANILPI
;
A
#
# COMPACT_ATOMS: atom_id res chain seq x y z
N MET A 1 47.26 35.39 9.69
CA MET A 1 45.80 35.20 9.86
C MET A 1 45.23 34.79 8.52
N GLN A 2 45.12 33.49 8.27
CA GLN A 2 44.36 32.97 7.13
C GLN A 2 42.94 32.66 7.66
N PRO A 3 41.89 33.14 6.99
CA PRO A 3 40.53 33.03 7.52
C PRO A 3 40.14 31.56 7.58
N MET A 4 39.62 31.13 8.72
CA MET A 4 39.00 29.83 8.87
C MET A 4 37.94 29.70 7.77
N ALA A 5 38.15 28.76 6.84
CA ALA A 5 37.12 28.33 5.91
C ALA A 5 35.96 27.82 6.77
N ALA A 6 34.95 28.66 6.87
CA ALA A 6 33.71 28.44 7.59
C ALA A 6 33.14 27.07 7.23
N TYR A 7 32.76 26.30 8.26
CA TYR A 7 31.72 25.26 8.24
C TYR A 7 31.41 24.76 6.83
N GLN A 8 32.28 23.90 6.29
CA GLN A 8 31.86 23.03 5.22
C GLN A 8 30.91 22.03 5.90
N PRO A 9 29.58 22.08 5.70
CA PRO A 9 28.71 21.09 6.29
C PRO A 9 29.24 19.74 5.81
N GLN A 10 29.64 18.87 6.75
CA GLN A 10 29.97 17.49 6.38
C GLN A 10 28.80 16.98 5.53
N PRO A 11 29.04 16.35 4.37
CA PRO A 11 27.95 15.89 3.50
C PRO A 11 26.97 14.97 4.23
N LYS A 12 27.39 14.35 5.34
CA LYS A 12 26.56 13.60 6.29
C LYS A 12 25.40 14.37 6.94
N PHE A 13 25.41 15.70 6.98
CA PHE A 13 24.30 16.48 7.55
C PHE A 13 23.16 16.72 6.55
N LEU A 14 23.42 16.59 5.23
CA LEU A 14 22.38 16.67 4.20
C LEU A 14 21.57 15.37 4.10
N ASP A 15 22.18 14.21 4.36
CA ASP A 15 21.47 12.91 4.38
C ASP A 15 20.47 12.76 5.54
N LYS A 16 20.65 13.52 6.63
CA LYS A 16 19.81 13.41 7.82
C LYS A 16 18.46 14.12 7.69
N TYR A 17 18.37 15.10 6.78
CA TYR A 17 17.16 15.86 6.48
C TYR A 17 16.65 15.67 5.03
N GLY A 18 17.46 15.03 4.18
CA GLY A 18 17.17 14.74 2.79
C GLY A 18 16.23 13.55 2.62
N THR A 19 14.94 13.82 2.80
CA THR A 19 13.87 13.14 2.08
C THR A 19 13.53 11.71 2.53
N TYR A 20 12.26 11.35 2.41
CA TYR A 20 11.77 10.00 2.65
C TYR A 20 12.57 8.98 1.81
N THR A 21 13.51 8.29 2.45
CA THR A 21 14.35 7.25 1.82
C THR A 21 13.47 6.13 1.24
N PHE A 22 13.91 5.47 0.17
CA PHE A 22 13.18 4.40 -0.50
C PHE A 22 12.55 3.37 0.46
N SER A 23 13.33 2.96 1.48
CA SER A 23 12.88 2.03 2.52
C SER A 23 11.64 2.52 3.29
N LYS A 24 11.47 3.83 3.51
CA LYS A 24 10.28 4.38 4.19
C LYS A 24 9.03 4.27 3.32
N TRP A 25 9.10 4.56 2.02
CA TRP A 25 7.97 4.40 1.11
C TRP A 25 7.55 2.94 0.97
N LEU A 26 8.54 2.04 0.89
CA LEU A 26 8.31 0.61 0.87
C LEU A 26 7.63 0.12 2.16
N MET A 27 8.11 0.58 3.32
CA MET A 27 7.55 0.21 4.61
C MET A 27 6.11 0.73 4.79
N ILE A 28 5.83 1.98 4.41
CA ILE A 28 4.47 2.54 4.47
C ILE A 28 3.53 1.75 3.56
N GLY A 29 3.95 1.47 2.31
CA GLY A 29 3.15 0.70 1.38
C GLY A 29 2.86 -0.73 1.88
N ALA A 30 3.88 -1.40 2.44
CA ALA A 30 3.73 -2.73 3.03
C ALA A 30 2.75 -2.73 4.23
N VAL A 31 2.85 -1.73 5.11
CA VAL A 31 1.92 -1.59 6.26
C VAL A 31 0.48 -1.41 5.78
N LEU A 32 0.24 -0.60 4.75
CA LEU A 32 -1.11 -0.43 4.20
C LEU A 32 -1.68 -1.72 3.61
N ILE A 33 -0.86 -2.52 2.95
CA ILE A 33 -1.27 -3.83 2.42
C ILE A 33 -1.67 -4.77 3.57
N VAL A 34 -0.85 -4.85 4.62
CA VAL A 34 -1.13 -5.67 5.81
C VAL A 34 -2.42 -5.23 6.48
N ILE A 35 -2.61 -3.93 6.71
CA ILE A 35 -3.85 -3.38 7.29
C ILE A 35 -5.06 -3.71 6.40
N GLY A 36 -4.94 -3.55 5.08
CA GLY A 36 -6.00 -3.93 4.13
C GLY A 36 -6.37 -5.40 4.26
N ALA A 37 -5.38 -6.30 4.34
CA ALA A 37 -5.61 -7.73 4.54
C ALA A 37 -6.25 -8.08 5.90
N MET A 38 -6.12 -7.23 6.92
CA MET A 38 -6.81 -7.41 8.19
C MET A 38 -8.30 -7.09 8.08
N PHE A 39 -8.70 -6.11 7.26
CA PHE A 39 -10.11 -5.75 7.08
C PHE A 39 -10.94 -6.89 6.48
N THR A 40 -10.35 -7.72 5.61
CA THR A 40 -11.05 -8.89 5.05
C THR A 40 -11.26 -10.00 6.08
N GLN A 41 -10.47 -10.03 7.16
CA GLN A 41 -10.60 -11.03 8.23
C GLN A 41 -11.68 -10.67 9.25
N VAL A 42 -12.17 -9.42 9.26
CA VAL A 42 -13.17 -8.96 10.23
C VAL A 42 -14.49 -9.72 10.08
N THR A 43 -14.91 -10.04 8.86
CA THR A 43 -16.13 -10.81 8.62
C THR A 43 -16.01 -12.27 9.04
N ASP A 44 -14.82 -12.86 8.90
CA ASP A 44 -14.56 -14.23 9.32
C ASP A 44 -14.62 -14.38 10.84
N LEU A 45 -14.26 -13.33 11.58
CA LEU A 45 -14.33 -13.31 13.06
C LEU A 45 -15.78 -13.27 13.59
N VAL A 46 -16.69 -12.61 12.86
CA VAL A 46 -18.09 -12.49 13.26
C VAL A 46 -18.90 -13.73 12.86
N GLY A 47 -18.47 -14.44 11.81
CA GLY A 47 -19.15 -15.62 11.29
C GLY A 47 -20.46 -15.26 10.57
N ALA A 48 -20.82 -16.08 9.58
CA ALA A 48 -22.09 -15.90 8.89
C ALA A 48 -23.28 -16.27 9.81
N PRO A 49 -24.43 -15.58 9.71
CA PRO A 49 -25.65 -15.97 10.42
C PRO A 49 -26.02 -17.41 10.11
N ASN A 50 -26.33 -18.20 11.15
CA ASN A 50 -26.67 -19.61 11.01
C ASN A 50 -28.20 -19.79 10.95
N PRO A 51 -28.76 -20.46 9.93
CA PRO A 51 -30.20 -20.68 9.81
C PRO A 51 -30.87 -21.34 11.01
N ALA A 52 -30.13 -22.17 11.75
CA ALA A 52 -30.67 -22.90 12.90
C ALA A 52 -30.94 -22.01 14.13
N ASP A 53 -30.41 -20.79 14.16
CA ASP A 53 -30.56 -19.85 15.27
C ASP A 53 -31.79 -18.93 15.10
N TYR A 54 -32.58 -19.11 14.03
CA TYR A 54 -33.70 -18.25 13.68
C TYR A 54 -35.01 -19.03 13.48
N ASP A 55 -36.05 -18.61 14.20
CA ASP A 55 -37.43 -19.11 14.00
C ASP A 55 -38.18 -18.37 12.88
N ASP A 56 -37.67 -17.22 12.45
CA ASP A 56 -38.27 -16.35 11.42
C ASP A 56 -37.32 -16.19 10.23
N ALA A 57 -37.74 -16.71 9.07
CA ALA A 57 -36.99 -16.64 7.82
C ALA A 57 -36.76 -15.20 7.33
N GLY A 58 -37.63 -14.25 7.69
CA GLY A 58 -37.46 -12.84 7.35
C GLY A 58 -36.29 -12.19 8.09
N LYS A 59 -36.16 -12.50 9.38
CA LYS A 59 -35.04 -12.01 10.22
C LYS A 59 -33.71 -12.61 9.81
N TYR A 60 -33.69 -13.90 9.49
CA TYR A 60 -32.50 -14.56 8.95
C TYR A 60 -32.02 -13.89 7.65
N ALA A 61 -32.94 -13.60 6.72
CA ALA A 61 -32.60 -12.96 5.45
C ALA A 61 -32.07 -11.52 5.63
N GLU A 62 -32.62 -10.77 6.58
CA GLU A 62 -32.14 -9.42 6.91
C GLU A 62 -30.73 -9.43 7.50
N ASP A 63 -30.47 -10.32 8.47
CA ASP A 63 -29.15 -10.46 9.10
C ASP A 63 -28.10 -10.99 8.11
N GLN A 64 -28.47 -11.95 7.24
CA GLN A 64 -27.59 -12.42 6.18
C GLN A 64 -27.24 -11.32 5.19
N PHE A 65 -28.24 -10.53 4.76
CA PHE A 65 -28.01 -9.41 3.86
C PHE A 65 -27.11 -8.34 4.50
N SER A 66 -27.32 -8.03 5.78
CA SER A 66 -26.48 -7.10 6.53
C SER A 66 -25.03 -7.59 6.64
N HIS A 67 -24.84 -8.89 6.91
CA HIS A 67 -23.52 -9.52 6.97
C HIS A 67 -22.79 -9.46 5.61
N GLU A 68 -23.48 -9.82 4.52
CA GLU A 68 -22.93 -9.75 3.16
C GLU A 68 -22.56 -8.32 2.75
N LYS A 69 -23.41 -7.34 3.11
CA LYS A 69 -23.12 -5.93 2.88
C LYS A 69 -21.89 -5.46 3.64
N LEU A 70 -21.77 -5.83 4.92
CA LEU A 70 -20.59 -5.51 5.71
C LEU A 70 -19.32 -6.09 5.08
N GLY A 71 -19.34 -7.37 4.68
CA GLY A 71 -18.20 -8.01 4.01
C GLY A 71 -17.83 -7.38 2.68
N THR A 72 -18.84 -7.05 1.87
CA THR A 72 -18.61 -6.34 0.60
C THR A 72 -17.97 -4.97 0.83
N THR A 73 -18.44 -4.21 1.81
CA THR A 73 -17.95 -2.86 2.10
C THR A 73 -16.53 -2.88 2.66
N LEU A 74 -16.25 -3.81 3.59
CA LEU A 74 -14.90 -4.00 4.15
C LEU A 74 -13.92 -4.54 3.09
N GLY A 75 -14.37 -5.43 2.22
CA GLY A 75 -13.59 -5.94 1.08
C GLY A 75 -13.24 -4.82 0.09
N ALA A 76 -14.20 -3.93 -0.22
CA ALA A 76 -13.93 -2.76 -1.05
C ALA A 76 -12.89 -1.83 -0.40
N PHE A 77 -13.02 -1.56 0.90
CA PHE A 77 -12.05 -0.73 1.63
C PHE A 77 -10.65 -1.37 1.69
N ALA A 78 -10.58 -2.69 1.90
CA ALA A 78 -9.35 -3.46 1.85
C ALA A 78 -8.65 -3.34 0.49
N ASN A 79 -9.40 -3.50 -0.60
CA ASN A 79 -8.89 -3.35 -1.97
C ASN A 79 -8.36 -1.94 -2.24
N MET A 80 -9.06 -0.90 -1.75
CA MET A 80 -8.58 0.48 -1.87
C MET A 80 -7.26 0.69 -1.11
N LEU A 81 -7.15 0.21 0.14
CA LEU A 81 -5.92 0.33 0.93
C LEU A 81 -4.75 -0.42 0.30
N GLN A 82 -4.98 -1.63 -0.21
CA GLN A 82 -3.97 -2.42 -0.90
C GLN A 82 -3.52 -1.74 -2.21
N SER A 83 -4.45 -1.16 -2.97
CA SER A 83 -4.15 -0.38 -4.17
C SER A 83 -3.28 0.85 -3.85
N ILE A 84 -3.61 1.59 -2.79
CA ILE A 84 -2.79 2.72 -2.33
C ILE A 84 -1.41 2.24 -1.87
N GLY A 85 -1.34 1.13 -1.12
CA GLY A 85 -0.09 0.54 -0.65
C GLY A 85 0.84 0.13 -1.80
N LEU A 86 0.30 -0.53 -2.82
CA LEU A 86 1.04 -0.88 -4.04
C LEU A 86 1.45 0.36 -4.84
N GLY A 87 0.60 1.38 -4.90
CA GLY A 87 0.90 2.66 -5.53
C GLY A 87 2.08 3.38 -4.86
N LEU A 88 2.16 3.37 -3.53
CA LEU A 88 3.29 3.93 -2.77
C LEU A 88 4.58 3.14 -2.98
N ILE A 89 4.50 1.82 -3.11
CA ILE A 89 5.66 0.97 -3.46
C ILE A 89 6.14 1.30 -4.88
N GLY A 90 5.23 1.39 -5.85
CA GLY A 90 5.54 1.79 -7.22
C GLY A 90 6.16 3.18 -7.31
N TYR A 91 5.60 4.15 -6.57
CA TYR A 91 6.17 5.50 -6.46
C TYR A 91 7.58 5.49 -5.85
N GLY A 92 7.79 4.71 -4.78
CA GLY A 92 9.10 4.55 -4.17
C GLY A 92 10.14 4.01 -5.17
N LEU A 93 9.77 2.98 -5.95
CA LEU A 93 10.65 2.38 -6.97
C LEU A 93 11.02 3.38 -8.08
N LEU A 94 10.05 4.16 -8.57
CA LEU A 94 10.28 5.18 -9.59
C LEU A 94 11.15 6.32 -9.04
N ARG A 95 10.92 6.73 -7.80
CA ARG A 95 11.72 7.77 -7.13
C ARG A 95 13.16 7.35 -6.94
N GLU A 96 13.40 6.12 -6.46
CA GLU A 96 14.75 5.57 -6.29
C GLU A 96 15.47 5.46 -7.63
N ALA A 97 14.77 5.06 -8.70
CA ALA A 97 15.34 5.02 -10.04
C ALA A 97 15.72 6.41 -10.60
N SER A 98 14.94 7.45 -10.28
CA SER A 98 15.20 8.82 -10.77
C SER A 98 16.23 9.58 -9.94
N GLU A 99 16.21 9.43 -8.60
CA GLU A 99 16.98 10.26 -7.67
C GLU A 99 18.11 9.50 -6.96
N GLY A 100 18.03 8.17 -6.85
CA GLY A 100 18.95 7.37 -6.04
C GLY A 100 20.33 7.24 -6.69
N ASP A 101 21.40 7.45 -5.92
CA ASP A 101 22.80 7.18 -6.28
C ASP A 101 23.08 5.68 -6.47
N ALA A 102 22.22 5.00 -7.21
CA ALA A 102 22.39 3.62 -7.63
C ALA A 102 23.62 3.57 -8.54
N HIS A 103 24.73 3.10 -7.99
CA HIS A 103 26.01 2.93 -8.68
C HIS A 103 25.93 2.04 -9.94
N HIS A 104 24.80 1.39 -10.20
CA HIS A 104 24.56 0.57 -11.37
C HIS A 104 23.25 0.94 -12.07
N THR A 105 23.35 1.42 -13.32
CA THR A 105 22.24 1.78 -14.21
C THR A 105 21.21 0.65 -14.36
N ALA A 106 21.67 -0.61 -14.31
CA ALA A 106 20.79 -1.79 -14.38
C ALA A 106 19.74 -1.80 -13.25
N VAL A 107 20.14 -1.45 -12.02
CA VAL A 107 19.23 -1.43 -10.87
C VAL A 107 18.17 -0.35 -11.02
N ARG A 108 18.53 0.82 -11.56
CA ARG A 108 17.57 1.89 -11.87
C ARG A 108 16.55 1.43 -12.91
N VAL A 109 17.01 0.83 -14.01
CA VAL A 109 16.12 0.35 -15.09
C VAL A 109 15.17 -0.73 -14.58
N THR A 110 15.66 -1.68 -13.78
CA THR A 110 14.80 -2.68 -13.14
C THR A 110 13.77 -2.04 -12.23
N ALA A 111 14.16 -1.07 -11.39
CA ALA A 111 13.24 -0.37 -10.51
C ALA A 111 12.16 0.42 -11.30
N VAL A 112 12.50 1.05 -12.44
CA VAL A 112 11.51 1.67 -13.33
C VAL A 112 10.54 0.65 -13.89
N ILE A 113 11.04 -0.45 -14.46
CA ILE A 113 10.20 -1.48 -15.07
C ILE A 113 9.26 -2.07 -14.02
N THR A 114 9.78 -2.44 -12.85
CA THR A 114 8.94 -2.96 -11.77
C THR A 114 7.92 -1.94 -11.29
N GLY A 115 8.31 -0.67 -11.12
CA GLY A 115 7.38 0.40 -10.73
C GLY A 115 6.25 0.61 -11.73
N VAL A 116 6.56 0.66 -13.03
CA VAL A 116 5.57 0.79 -14.11
C VAL A 116 4.66 -0.43 -14.18
N LEU A 117 5.20 -1.64 -14.04
CA LEU A 117 4.40 -2.87 -14.03
C LEU A 117 3.43 -2.91 -12.85
N VAL A 118 3.87 -2.49 -11.65
CA VAL A 118 3.00 -2.40 -10.47
C VAL A 118 1.86 -1.41 -10.71
N ILE A 119 2.17 -0.20 -11.17
CA ILE A 119 1.14 0.82 -11.45
C ILE A 119 0.21 0.36 -12.57
N GLY A 120 0.76 -0.24 -13.63
CA GLY A 120 0.00 -0.78 -14.75
C GLY A 120 -0.96 -1.89 -14.30
N ASN A 121 -0.53 -2.76 -13.39
CA ASN A 121 -1.37 -3.81 -12.83
C ASN A 121 -2.51 -3.25 -11.97
N ILE A 122 -2.22 -2.23 -11.15
CA ILE A 122 -3.25 -1.51 -10.38
C ILE A 122 -4.26 -0.85 -11.33
N ALA A 123 -3.78 -0.14 -12.36
CA ALA A 123 -4.63 0.51 -13.33
C ALA A 123 -5.50 -0.51 -14.08
N ALA A 124 -4.91 -1.63 -14.53
CA ALA A 124 -5.63 -2.71 -15.19
C ALA A 124 -6.72 -3.30 -14.27
N ALA A 125 -6.40 -3.59 -13.01
CA ALA A 125 -7.34 -4.13 -12.03
C ALA A 125 -8.50 -3.18 -11.70
N ASN A 126 -8.33 -1.86 -11.88
CA ASN A 126 -9.36 -0.87 -11.61
C ASN A 126 -10.10 -0.38 -12.87
N ILE A 127 -9.53 -0.52 -14.06
CA ILE A 127 -10.09 -0.03 -15.34
C ILE A 127 -10.76 -1.16 -16.15
N LEU A 128 -10.32 -2.41 -16.00
CA LEU A 128 -10.97 -3.56 -16.60
C LEU A 128 -11.95 -4.14 -15.58
N PRO A 129 -13.25 -3.77 -15.60
CA PRO A 129 -14.26 -4.52 -14.87
C PRO A 129 -14.33 -5.90 -15.52
N ILE A 130 -13.82 -6.92 -14.85
CA ILE A 130 -14.21 -8.30 -15.07
C ILE A 130 -15.37 -8.58 -14.13
#